data_AF-A0A349TMG4-F1
#
_entry.id   AF-A0A349TMG4-F1
#
_cell.length_a   1.000
_cell.length_b   1.000
_cell.length_c   1.000
_cell.angle_alpha   90.00
_cell.angle_beta   90.00
_cell.angle_gamma   90.00
#
_symmetry.space_group_name_H-M   'P 1'
#
loop_
_entity.id
_entity.type
_entity.pdbx_description
1 polymer ?
#
loop_
_entity_poly.entity_id
_entity_poly.type
_entity_poly.pdbx_seq_one_letter_code
_entity_poly.pdbx_strand_id
1 'polypeptide(L)'
;MKPLALAITTTSLLAACSESTQQPSGPAADQAPALSFEEDLQTQLIQAQPGDIIEIPAGVHEMTRSLSLSVPGVTIRGAGMAESILSFSNQIQGAEGLLVTADNFVIEDLAIEDTIGDALKVNESNNVTIRRVRTEWTNGPDSENGAYGIYPVQSSNVLIQEAVAIGAADAGIYVGQSTQIIVRDSRAEYNVAGIEIENSTFADVYDNVATNNTGGILVFDLPNLEVQGGKGTRVFDNLIYENNTENFAPEGAIVGNVPPGTGLLILANDNIEAFENEFSDNNNVNIMVYSFALGGRTIDDPEYDPYPEQIYIHDNTFIGGGTVPAHALLAKWHAETGENSPDIVWGGLVKPGGSTENLLCLGDNPTQTFLNLNGTGAAADVSTDTAPHACTLPRLEPIQLSTDLPGDD
;
A
#
# COMPACT_ATOMS: atom_id res chain seq x y z
N MET A 1 -77.22 12.67 -84.92
CA MET A 1 -77.57 11.28 -84.61
C MET A 1 -76.28 10.52 -84.32
N LYS A 2 -76.07 10.11 -83.06
CA LYS A 2 -75.13 9.04 -82.66
C LYS A 2 -75.61 7.70 -83.28
N PRO A 3 -74.82 6.63 -83.43
CA PRO A 3 -73.72 6.17 -82.54
C PRO A 3 -72.53 5.61 -83.39
N LEU A 4 -71.53 4.83 -82.95
CA LEU A 4 -71.27 4.02 -81.76
C LEU A 4 -69.75 3.77 -81.72
N ALA A 5 -69.18 3.82 -80.51
CA ALA A 5 -67.80 3.43 -80.22
C ALA A 5 -67.65 1.91 -80.17
N LEU A 6 -66.45 1.36 -80.40
CA LEU A 6 -65.49 1.09 -79.32
C LEU A 6 -64.38 0.11 -79.78
N ALA A 7 -63.15 0.51 -79.42
CA ALA A 7 -61.85 -0.13 -79.42
C ALA A 7 -61.77 -1.66 -79.23
N ILE A 8 -60.70 -2.26 -79.78
CA ILE A 8 -59.70 -3.04 -79.03
C ILE A 8 -58.32 -2.81 -79.70
N THR A 9 -57.41 -2.27 -78.91
CA THR A 9 -55.98 -2.06 -79.17
C THR A 9 -55.20 -3.36 -78.93
N THR A 10 -54.36 -3.76 -79.89
CA THR A 10 -53.32 -4.79 -79.71
C THR A 10 -51.99 -4.16 -80.09
N THR A 11 -51.20 -3.83 -79.07
CA THR A 11 -49.92 -3.14 -79.20
C THR A 11 -48.81 -4.16 -79.41
N SER A 12 -48.10 -4.02 -80.52
CA SER A 12 -46.97 -4.83 -80.95
C SER A 12 -45.75 -4.64 -80.05
N LEU A 13 -45.06 -5.74 -79.75
CA LEU A 13 -43.75 -5.74 -79.09
C LEU A 13 -42.69 -5.05 -79.96
N LEU A 14 -42.02 -4.06 -79.39
CA LEU A 14 -40.71 -3.57 -79.84
C LEU A 14 -39.72 -3.79 -78.70
N ALA A 15 -38.77 -4.70 -78.92
CA ALA A 15 -37.64 -4.93 -78.05
C ALA A 15 -36.69 -3.73 -78.15
N ALA A 16 -36.55 -2.99 -77.05
CA ALA A 16 -35.51 -1.99 -76.86
C ALA A 16 -34.61 -2.46 -75.71
N CYS A 17 -33.34 -2.71 -76.03
CA CYS A 17 -32.30 -2.91 -75.04
C CYS A 17 -32.09 -1.58 -74.30
N SER A 18 -32.35 -1.55 -73.00
CA SER A 18 -31.91 -0.46 -72.12
C SER A 18 -30.83 -1.00 -71.19
N GLU A 19 -29.65 -0.42 -71.29
CA GLU A 19 -28.51 -0.62 -70.40
C GLU A 19 -28.96 -0.48 -68.94
N SER A 20 -28.77 -1.54 -68.15
CA SER A 20 -28.88 -1.46 -66.70
C SER A 20 -27.69 -0.68 -66.17
N THR A 21 -27.90 0.59 -65.86
CA THR A 21 -27.01 1.40 -65.02
C THR A 21 -26.71 0.66 -63.73
N GLN A 22 -25.49 0.12 -63.62
CA GLN A 22 -24.91 -0.27 -62.34
C GLN A 22 -24.80 0.99 -61.49
N GLN A 23 -25.65 1.07 -60.48
CA GLN A 23 -25.54 2.01 -59.40
C GLN A 23 -24.23 1.69 -58.65
N PRO A 24 -23.27 2.63 -58.53
CA PRO A 24 -22.12 2.42 -57.69
C PRO A 24 -22.65 2.25 -56.26
N SER A 25 -22.34 1.12 -55.64
CA SER A 25 -22.40 0.97 -54.20
C SER A 25 -21.67 2.16 -53.58
N GLY A 26 -22.40 3.01 -52.85
CA GLY A 26 -21.82 4.09 -52.08
C GLY A 26 -20.74 3.55 -51.15
N PRO A 27 -19.77 4.39 -50.73
CA PRO A 27 -18.75 3.95 -49.79
C PRO A 27 -19.45 3.38 -48.56
N ALA A 28 -18.99 2.20 -48.12
CA ALA A 28 -19.35 1.65 -46.83
C ALA A 28 -19.21 2.77 -45.80
N ALA A 29 -20.25 2.97 -44.98
CA ALA A 29 -20.16 3.90 -43.87
C ALA A 29 -18.89 3.56 -43.09
N ASP A 30 -17.96 4.52 -43.01
CA ASP A 30 -16.77 4.45 -42.19
C ASP A 30 -17.21 4.06 -40.78
N GLN A 31 -17.06 2.79 -40.43
CA GLN A 31 -17.05 2.36 -39.05
C GLN A 31 -15.81 3.02 -38.47
N ALA A 32 -15.99 3.99 -37.57
CA ALA A 32 -14.88 4.54 -36.82
C ALA A 32 -14.04 3.36 -36.28
N PRO A 33 -12.70 3.47 -36.26
CA PRO A 33 -11.86 2.41 -35.70
C PRO A 33 -12.37 2.04 -34.31
N ALA A 34 -12.51 0.74 -34.02
CA ALA A 34 -12.78 0.31 -32.67
C ALA A 34 -11.64 0.79 -31.77
N LEU A 35 -11.98 1.42 -30.64
CA LEU A 35 -10.99 1.89 -29.68
C LEU A 35 -10.17 0.69 -29.18
N SER A 36 -8.88 0.92 -28.90
CA SER A 36 -8.11 -0.02 -28.08
C SER A 36 -8.73 -0.09 -26.68
N PHE A 37 -8.38 -1.13 -25.92
CA PHE A 37 -8.84 -1.23 -24.54
C PHE A 37 -8.37 -0.03 -23.70
N GLU A 38 -7.11 0.38 -23.84
CA GLU A 38 -6.55 1.57 -23.16
C GLU A 38 -7.35 2.84 -23.52
N GLU A 39 -7.66 3.06 -24.81
CA GLU A 39 -8.41 4.24 -25.26
C GLU A 39 -9.86 4.23 -24.72
N ASP A 40 -10.50 3.07 -24.68
CA ASP A 40 -11.85 2.92 -24.14
C ASP A 40 -11.88 3.15 -22.63
N LEU A 41 -10.95 2.53 -21.87
CA LEU A 41 -10.84 2.72 -20.43
C LEU A 41 -10.54 4.19 -20.07
N GLN A 42 -9.61 4.84 -20.77
CA GLN A 42 -9.33 6.27 -20.60
C GLN A 42 -10.59 7.11 -20.87
N THR A 43 -11.36 6.78 -21.90
CA THR A 43 -12.61 7.47 -22.20
C THR A 43 -13.64 7.29 -21.07
N GLN A 44 -13.79 6.07 -20.53
CA GLN A 44 -14.68 5.79 -19.41
C GLN A 44 -14.27 6.58 -18.15
N LEU A 45 -12.97 6.61 -17.81
CA LEU A 45 -12.45 7.38 -16.67
C LEU A 45 -12.70 8.88 -16.82
N ILE A 46 -12.50 9.45 -18.02
CA ILE A 46 -12.73 10.87 -18.31
C ILE A 46 -14.21 11.24 -18.24
N GLN A 47 -15.09 10.33 -18.66
CA GLN A 47 -16.53 10.59 -18.76
C GLN A 47 -17.32 10.16 -17.53
N ALA A 48 -16.67 9.47 -16.58
CA ALA A 48 -17.27 8.94 -15.37
C ALA A 48 -18.09 9.99 -14.62
N GLN A 49 -19.20 9.54 -14.05
CA GLN A 49 -20.08 10.30 -13.18
C GLN A 49 -20.13 9.62 -11.79
N PRO A 50 -20.49 10.36 -10.73
CA PRO A 50 -20.66 9.75 -9.42
C PRO A 50 -21.65 8.60 -9.42
N GLY A 51 -21.25 7.46 -8.86
CA GLY A 51 -22.01 6.21 -8.85
C GLY A 51 -21.72 5.26 -10.02
N ASP A 52 -20.89 5.67 -10.98
CA ASP A 52 -20.51 4.81 -12.09
C ASP A 52 -19.61 3.65 -11.62
N ILE A 53 -19.78 2.52 -12.30
CA ILE A 53 -18.95 1.33 -12.15
C ILE A 53 -18.24 1.10 -13.48
N ILE A 54 -16.92 1.15 -13.46
CA ILE A 54 -16.04 0.87 -14.61
C ILE A 54 -15.55 -0.56 -14.45
N GLU A 55 -15.95 -1.44 -15.37
CA GLU A 55 -15.62 -2.86 -15.34
C GLU A 55 -14.37 -3.15 -16.19
N ILE A 56 -13.38 -3.81 -15.59
CA ILE A 56 -12.16 -4.30 -16.23
C ILE A 56 -12.37 -5.79 -16.55
N PRO A 57 -12.59 -6.17 -17.82
CA PRO A 57 -12.85 -7.56 -18.18
C PRO A 57 -11.63 -8.44 -17.90
N ALA A 58 -11.84 -9.75 -17.78
CA ALA A 58 -10.74 -10.70 -17.67
C ALA A 58 -9.81 -10.63 -18.89
N GLY A 59 -8.51 -10.65 -18.65
CA GLY A 59 -7.43 -10.51 -19.63
C GLY A 59 -6.26 -9.72 -19.08
N VAL A 60 -5.15 -9.75 -19.83
CA VAL A 60 -4.02 -8.84 -19.65
C VAL A 60 -4.18 -7.68 -20.60
N HIS A 61 -4.26 -6.48 -20.05
CA HIS A 61 -4.53 -5.24 -20.78
C HIS A 61 -3.30 -4.35 -20.74
N GLU A 62 -2.66 -4.17 -21.89
CA GLU A 62 -1.46 -3.36 -22.05
C GLU A 62 -1.78 -1.87 -21.92
N MET A 63 -1.13 -1.22 -20.96
CA MET A 63 -1.19 0.21 -20.69
C MET A 63 0.14 0.85 -21.09
N THR A 64 0.07 1.91 -21.89
CA THR A 64 1.24 2.68 -22.31
C THR A 64 1.33 4.04 -21.61
N ARG A 65 0.27 4.43 -20.89
CA ARG A 65 0.15 5.73 -20.22
C ARG A 65 -0.52 5.57 -18.86
N SER A 66 -0.16 6.43 -17.91
CA SER A 66 -0.86 6.52 -16.62
C SER A 66 -2.35 6.78 -16.78
N LEU A 67 -3.15 6.14 -15.92
CA LEU A 67 -4.58 6.37 -15.79
C LEU A 67 -4.85 7.38 -14.67
N SER A 68 -5.93 8.15 -14.78
CA SER A 68 -6.31 9.11 -13.75
C SER A 68 -7.83 9.17 -13.54
N LEU A 69 -8.25 9.33 -12.29
CA LEU A 69 -9.65 9.51 -11.90
C LEU A 69 -9.78 10.63 -10.87
N SER A 70 -10.64 11.61 -11.14
CA SER A 70 -10.91 12.74 -10.25
C SER A 70 -12.40 12.91 -9.93
N VAL A 71 -13.22 11.91 -10.25
CA VAL A 71 -14.67 11.94 -10.06
C VAL A 71 -15.02 11.11 -8.81
N PRO A 72 -15.69 11.71 -7.81
CA PRO A 72 -16.02 11.01 -6.58
C PRO A 72 -17.12 9.97 -6.78
N GLY A 73 -17.15 8.93 -5.95
CA GLY A 73 -18.21 7.92 -5.95
C GLY A 73 -18.10 6.88 -7.07
N VAL A 74 -16.95 6.78 -7.73
CA VAL A 74 -16.72 5.81 -8.82
C VAL A 74 -16.13 4.52 -8.26
N THR A 75 -16.61 3.39 -8.79
CA THR A 75 -16.05 2.07 -8.56
C THR A 75 -15.29 1.58 -9.80
N ILE A 76 -14.07 1.07 -9.63
CA ILE A 76 -13.37 0.29 -10.65
C ILE A 76 -13.37 -1.17 -10.21
N ARG A 77 -13.92 -2.06 -11.02
CA ARG A 77 -14.07 -3.48 -10.67
C ARG A 77 -13.47 -4.38 -11.75
N GLY A 78 -12.68 -5.38 -11.37
CA GLY A 78 -12.28 -6.46 -12.27
C GLY A 78 -12.99 -7.79 -12.00
N ALA A 79 -12.54 -8.84 -12.69
CA ALA A 79 -13.02 -10.21 -12.55
C ALA A 79 -12.25 -11.04 -11.51
N GLY A 80 -11.23 -10.46 -10.88
CA GLY A 80 -10.33 -11.06 -9.90
C GLY A 80 -8.87 -10.63 -10.12
N MET A 81 -8.06 -10.58 -9.06
CA MET A 81 -6.64 -10.19 -9.12
C MET A 81 -5.76 -11.02 -10.07
N ALA A 82 -6.18 -12.26 -10.36
CA ALA A 82 -5.50 -13.14 -11.30
C ALA A 82 -6.11 -13.13 -12.71
N GLU A 83 -7.26 -12.46 -12.89
CA GLU A 83 -8.07 -12.51 -14.10
C GLU A 83 -8.03 -11.17 -14.85
N SER A 84 -8.18 -10.04 -14.15
CA SER A 84 -8.17 -8.70 -14.74
C SER A 84 -6.86 -7.99 -14.42
N ILE A 85 -5.96 -7.90 -15.39
CA ILE A 85 -4.60 -7.38 -15.19
C ILE A 85 -4.39 -6.15 -16.07
N LEU A 86 -4.03 -5.03 -15.46
CA LEU A 86 -3.52 -3.83 -16.15
C LEU A 86 -1.99 -3.90 -16.13
N SER A 87 -1.36 -4.21 -17.27
CA SER A 87 0.10 -4.32 -17.36
C SER A 87 0.70 -3.03 -17.94
N PHE A 88 1.64 -2.45 -17.21
CA PHE A 88 2.37 -1.23 -17.57
C PHE A 88 3.80 -1.52 -18.04
N SER A 89 4.10 -2.78 -18.38
CA SER A 89 5.43 -3.22 -18.84
C SER A 89 5.95 -2.45 -20.06
N ASN A 90 5.06 -1.82 -20.84
CA ASN A 90 5.36 -0.97 -21.99
C ASN A 90 4.97 0.51 -21.77
N GLN A 91 4.91 0.99 -20.52
CA GLN A 91 4.61 2.38 -20.18
C GLN A 91 5.64 3.33 -20.80
N ILE A 92 5.17 4.33 -21.53
CA ILE A 92 6.00 5.35 -22.18
C ILE A 92 5.63 6.77 -21.73
N GLN A 93 4.55 6.93 -20.96
CA GLN A 93 4.13 8.21 -20.41
C GLN A 93 3.57 8.09 -19.00
N GLY A 94 3.96 9.05 -18.16
CA GLY A 94 3.59 9.10 -16.75
C GLY A 94 4.41 8.08 -15.94
N ALA A 95 4.19 8.06 -14.63
CA ALA A 95 4.87 7.13 -13.73
C ALA A 95 3.87 6.18 -13.09
N GLU A 96 2.70 6.71 -12.71
CA GLU A 96 1.70 5.96 -11.97
C GLU A 96 0.94 4.96 -12.87
N GLY A 97 0.48 3.85 -12.29
CA GLY A 97 -0.51 2.99 -12.95
C GLY A 97 -1.87 3.67 -12.97
N LEU A 98 -2.39 3.96 -11.77
CA LEU A 98 -3.63 4.70 -11.57
C LEU A 98 -3.45 5.77 -10.49
N LEU A 99 -3.68 7.03 -10.86
CA LEU A 99 -3.76 8.17 -9.95
C LEU A 99 -5.23 8.53 -9.67
N VAL A 100 -5.62 8.53 -8.40
CA VAL A 100 -6.96 8.92 -7.94
C VAL A 100 -6.87 10.15 -7.05
N THR A 101 -7.75 11.11 -7.28
CA THR A 101 -7.94 12.28 -6.41
C THR A 101 -9.43 12.54 -6.27
N ALA A 102 -10.10 11.68 -5.49
CA ALA A 102 -11.55 11.61 -5.44
C ALA A 102 -12.07 10.90 -4.18
N ASP A 103 -13.12 11.46 -3.58
CA ASP A 103 -13.80 10.85 -2.44
C ASP A 103 -14.71 9.68 -2.84
N ASN A 104 -15.00 8.79 -1.88
CA ASN A 104 -15.90 7.64 -2.04
C ASN A 104 -15.46 6.73 -3.20
N PHE A 105 -14.15 6.51 -3.32
CA PHE A 105 -13.55 5.69 -4.35
C PHE A 105 -13.48 4.24 -3.91
N VAL A 106 -13.88 3.33 -4.81
CA VAL A 106 -13.74 1.88 -4.61
C VAL A 106 -12.95 1.31 -5.78
N ILE A 107 -11.96 0.49 -5.48
CA ILE A 107 -11.29 -0.37 -6.46
C ILE A 107 -11.24 -1.81 -5.96
N GLU A 108 -11.61 -2.75 -6.83
CA GLU A 108 -11.68 -4.15 -6.45
C GLU A 108 -11.43 -5.15 -7.58
N ASP A 109 -10.92 -6.32 -7.20
CA ASP A 109 -10.86 -7.51 -8.05
C ASP A 109 -10.01 -7.37 -9.31
N LEU A 110 -8.84 -6.72 -9.22
CA LEU A 110 -7.91 -6.57 -10.37
C LEU A 110 -6.45 -6.48 -9.94
N ALA A 111 -5.54 -6.55 -10.91
CA ALA A 111 -4.11 -6.33 -10.70
C ALA A 111 -3.56 -5.16 -11.53
N ILE A 112 -2.54 -4.51 -10.98
CA ILE A 112 -1.73 -3.48 -11.64
C ILE A 112 -0.28 -3.97 -11.61
N GLU A 113 0.34 -4.15 -12.77
CA GLU A 113 1.67 -4.72 -12.91
C GLU A 113 2.65 -3.78 -13.60
N ASP A 114 3.92 -3.82 -13.16
CA ASP A 114 5.08 -3.28 -13.87
C ASP A 114 5.00 -1.78 -14.22
N THR A 115 4.49 -0.95 -13.30
CA THR A 115 4.48 0.51 -13.46
C THR A 115 5.90 1.08 -13.29
N ILE A 116 6.21 2.17 -14.00
CA ILE A 116 7.50 2.88 -13.84
C ILE A 116 7.62 3.49 -12.43
N GLY A 117 6.51 4.02 -11.90
CA GLY A 117 6.41 4.55 -10.54
C GLY A 117 5.29 3.87 -9.78
N ASP A 118 4.54 4.62 -8.98
CA ASP A 118 3.54 4.08 -8.06
C ASP A 118 2.43 3.29 -8.79
N ALA A 119 2.07 2.10 -8.30
CA ALA A 119 1.07 1.29 -8.99
C ALA A 119 -0.35 1.87 -8.82
N LEU A 120 -0.79 2.06 -7.58
CA LEU A 120 -2.08 2.67 -7.24
C LEU A 120 -1.87 3.82 -6.25
N LYS A 121 -2.00 5.06 -6.73
CA LYS A 121 -1.90 6.25 -5.89
C LYS A 121 -3.28 6.86 -5.66
N VAL A 122 -3.66 7.02 -4.39
CA VAL A 122 -4.91 7.69 -4.00
C VAL A 122 -4.55 8.89 -3.13
N ASN A 123 -4.64 10.09 -3.70
CA ASN A 123 -4.20 11.32 -3.06
C ASN A 123 -5.41 12.13 -2.56
N GLU A 124 -5.28 12.77 -1.39
CA GLU A 124 -6.24 13.77 -0.88
C GLU A 124 -7.70 13.31 -0.96
N SER A 125 -8.00 12.09 -0.46
CA SER A 125 -9.30 11.45 -0.64
C SER A 125 -9.93 11.02 0.69
N ASN A 126 -11.25 11.12 0.79
CA ASN A 126 -12.03 10.59 1.92
C ASN A 126 -12.91 9.42 1.49
N ASN A 127 -13.01 8.39 2.35
CA ASN A 127 -13.73 7.14 2.11
C ASN A 127 -13.16 6.38 0.90
N VAL A 128 -12.03 5.71 1.13
CA VAL A 128 -11.31 4.94 0.10
C VAL A 128 -11.42 3.45 0.46
N THR A 129 -11.85 2.62 -0.49
CA THR A 129 -11.84 1.16 -0.34
C THR A 129 -11.02 0.50 -1.44
N ILE A 130 -10.01 -0.24 -1.04
CA ILE A 130 -9.12 -1.03 -1.90
C ILE A 130 -9.28 -2.48 -1.45
N ARG A 131 -9.91 -3.31 -2.29
CA ARG A 131 -10.32 -4.66 -1.90
C ARG A 131 -9.94 -5.70 -2.93
N ARG A 132 -9.17 -6.73 -2.56
CA ARG A 132 -8.72 -7.74 -3.53
C ARG A 132 -8.07 -7.09 -4.75
N VAL A 133 -7.09 -6.23 -4.49
CA VAL A 133 -6.25 -5.60 -5.52
C VAL A 133 -4.82 -6.11 -5.35
N ARG A 134 -4.22 -6.54 -6.45
CA ARG A 134 -2.80 -6.93 -6.49
C ARG A 134 -1.98 -5.84 -7.17
N THR A 135 -0.86 -5.46 -6.57
CA THR A 135 0.18 -4.65 -7.21
C THR A 135 1.46 -5.48 -7.25
N GLU A 136 2.13 -5.52 -8.40
CA GLU A 136 3.31 -6.38 -8.57
C GLU A 136 4.31 -5.82 -9.58
N TRP A 137 5.58 -5.83 -9.21
CA TRP A 137 6.70 -5.76 -10.15
C TRP A 137 7.20 -7.18 -10.41
N THR A 138 6.93 -7.67 -11.62
CA THR A 138 7.04 -9.08 -11.98
C THR A 138 8.50 -9.54 -12.18
N ASN A 139 9.45 -8.60 -12.24
CA ASN A 139 10.89 -8.83 -12.21
C ASN A 139 11.43 -9.15 -10.80
N GLY A 140 10.60 -9.07 -9.75
CA GLY A 140 11.01 -9.24 -8.36
C GLY A 140 11.73 -8.01 -7.80
N PRO A 141 12.37 -8.13 -6.62
CA PRO A 141 13.09 -7.02 -5.98
C PRO A 141 14.12 -6.37 -6.91
N ASP A 142 13.90 -5.10 -7.24
CA ASP A 142 14.79 -4.30 -8.09
C ASP A 142 14.67 -2.82 -7.71
N SER A 143 15.79 -2.11 -7.64
CA SER A 143 15.83 -0.68 -7.28
C SER A 143 15.21 0.23 -8.34
N GLU A 144 14.99 -0.27 -9.56
CA GLU A 144 14.32 0.45 -10.63
C GLU A 144 12.80 0.23 -10.65
N ASN A 145 12.26 -0.57 -9.72
CA ASN A 145 10.82 -0.71 -9.56
C ASN A 145 10.21 0.60 -9.04
N GLY A 146 8.90 0.74 -9.21
CA GLY A 146 8.16 1.84 -8.63
C GLY A 146 8.20 1.80 -7.10
N ALA A 147 8.09 2.98 -6.49
CA ALA A 147 8.26 3.14 -5.05
C ALA A 147 7.13 2.44 -4.29
N TYR A 148 5.87 2.75 -4.61
CA TYR A 148 4.73 2.30 -3.81
C TYR A 148 3.75 1.43 -4.61
N GLY A 149 3.38 0.28 -4.06
CA GLY A 149 2.34 -0.59 -4.63
C GLY A 149 0.96 0.03 -4.45
N ILE A 150 0.43 -0.05 -3.23
CA ILE A 150 -0.83 0.58 -2.84
C ILE A 150 -0.51 1.81 -1.99
N TYR A 151 -0.90 3.00 -2.45
CA TYR A 151 -0.46 4.29 -1.91
C TYR A 151 -1.60 5.29 -1.70
N PRO A 152 -2.49 5.09 -0.72
CA PRO A 152 -3.27 6.18 -0.15
C PRO A 152 -2.39 7.15 0.64
N VAL A 153 -2.57 8.44 0.38
CA VAL A 153 -1.84 9.52 1.05
C VAL A 153 -2.73 10.73 1.25
N GLN A 154 -2.52 11.43 2.36
CA GLN A 154 -3.34 12.60 2.74
C GLN A 154 -4.85 12.29 2.73
N SER A 155 -5.19 11.07 3.14
CA SER A 155 -6.52 10.50 2.98
C SER A 155 -7.16 10.19 4.33
N SER A 156 -8.47 10.00 4.33
CA SER A 156 -9.22 9.65 5.54
C SER A 156 -10.27 8.57 5.29
N ASN A 157 -10.54 7.76 6.31
CA ASN A 157 -11.43 6.60 6.21
C ASN A 157 -10.99 5.64 5.09
N VAL A 158 -9.83 5.03 5.30
CA VAL A 158 -9.17 4.15 4.31
C VAL A 158 -9.35 2.69 4.74
N LEU A 159 -9.93 1.87 3.85
CA LEU A 159 -9.97 0.42 3.98
C LEU A 159 -9.10 -0.21 2.89
N ILE A 160 -8.07 -0.94 3.31
CA ILE A 160 -7.30 -1.86 2.47
C ILE A 160 -7.58 -3.27 2.99
N GLN A 161 -8.17 -4.12 2.17
CA GLN A 161 -8.47 -5.49 2.60
C GLN A 161 -8.22 -6.52 1.50
N GLU A 162 -7.78 -7.71 1.89
CA GLU A 162 -7.50 -8.82 0.97
C GLU A 162 -6.54 -8.44 -0.18
N ALA A 163 -5.68 -7.44 0.05
CA ALA A 163 -4.81 -6.88 -0.96
C ALA A 163 -3.47 -7.64 -1.03
N VAL A 164 -2.80 -7.55 -2.18
CA VAL A 164 -1.48 -8.17 -2.39
C VAL A 164 -0.52 -7.14 -2.95
N ALA A 165 0.66 -6.97 -2.35
CA ALA A 165 1.69 -6.06 -2.87
C ALA A 165 3.06 -6.73 -2.91
N ILE A 166 3.67 -6.72 -4.10
CA ILE A 166 4.88 -7.50 -4.39
C ILE A 166 5.92 -6.67 -5.14
N GLY A 167 7.15 -6.63 -4.64
CA GLY A 167 8.29 -6.09 -5.38
C GLY A 167 8.46 -4.57 -5.38
N ALA A 168 7.75 -3.83 -4.53
CA ALA A 168 7.87 -2.37 -4.46
C ALA A 168 9.25 -1.94 -3.94
N ALA A 169 9.85 -0.94 -4.59
CA ALA A 169 11.18 -0.42 -4.22
C ALA A 169 11.17 0.46 -2.97
N ASP A 170 9.99 0.83 -2.47
CA ASP A 170 9.79 1.44 -1.16
C ASP A 170 8.82 0.55 -0.36
N ALA A 171 7.52 0.83 -0.41
CA ALA A 171 6.53 0.08 0.37
C ALA A 171 5.50 -0.64 -0.52
N GLY A 172 5.23 -1.90 -0.19
CA GLY A 172 4.19 -2.69 -0.86
C GLY A 172 2.81 -2.07 -0.61
N ILE A 173 2.43 -1.98 0.66
CA ILE A 173 1.23 -1.26 1.11
C ILE A 173 1.68 -0.07 1.94
N TYR A 174 1.51 1.13 1.43
CA TYR A 174 1.84 2.38 2.10
C TYR A 174 0.58 3.15 2.43
N VAL A 175 0.44 3.63 3.66
CA VAL A 175 -0.60 4.58 4.05
C VAL A 175 0.07 5.76 4.77
N GLY A 176 0.12 6.91 4.11
CA GLY A 176 0.87 8.06 4.60
C GLY A 176 -0.01 9.26 4.90
N GLN A 177 0.35 10.05 5.92
CA GLN A 177 -0.27 11.34 6.20
C GLN A 177 -1.81 11.26 6.31
N SER A 178 -2.33 10.14 6.79
CA SER A 178 -3.74 9.76 6.70
C SER A 178 -4.36 9.49 8.07
N THR A 179 -5.68 9.33 8.12
CA THR A 179 -6.39 9.03 9.38
C THR A 179 -7.58 8.10 9.22
N GLN A 180 -7.90 7.35 10.29
CA GLN A 180 -8.95 6.31 10.28
C GLN A 180 -8.67 5.26 9.20
N ILE A 181 -7.69 4.41 9.50
CA ILE A 181 -7.11 3.46 8.54
C ILE A 181 -7.36 2.04 9.02
N ILE A 182 -7.76 1.15 8.12
CA ILE A 182 -7.77 -0.29 8.33
C ILE A 182 -6.98 -0.94 7.19
N VAL A 183 -5.96 -1.72 7.54
CA VAL A 183 -5.25 -2.64 6.65
C VAL A 183 -5.41 -4.05 7.19
N ARG A 184 -6.16 -4.91 6.49
CA ARG A 184 -6.45 -6.26 6.96
C ARG A 184 -6.42 -7.35 5.91
N ASP A 185 -6.30 -8.60 6.34
CA ASP A 185 -6.39 -9.79 5.48
C ASP A 185 -5.44 -9.73 4.26
N SER A 186 -4.39 -8.91 4.31
CA SER A 186 -3.57 -8.56 3.16
C SER A 186 -2.20 -9.22 3.22
N ARG A 187 -1.53 -9.32 2.07
CA ARG A 187 -0.20 -9.92 1.94
C ARG A 187 0.77 -8.95 1.29
N ALA A 188 1.87 -8.65 1.98
CA ALA A 188 2.98 -7.89 1.45
C ALA A 188 4.25 -8.76 1.44
N GLU A 189 4.83 -8.96 0.26
CA GLU A 189 6.05 -9.77 0.11
C GLU A 189 7.06 -9.20 -0.89
N TYR A 190 8.35 -9.43 -0.65
CA TYR A 190 9.43 -8.99 -1.55
C TYR A 190 9.49 -7.47 -1.78
N ASN A 191 8.98 -6.66 -0.85
CA ASN A 191 9.11 -5.19 -0.87
C ASN A 191 10.28 -4.76 0.02
N VAL A 192 10.68 -3.48 -0.03
CA VAL A 192 11.57 -2.96 1.02
C VAL A 192 10.78 -2.90 2.34
N ALA A 193 9.73 -2.10 2.41
CA ALA A 193 8.72 -2.14 3.46
C ALA A 193 7.51 -2.97 3.02
N GLY A 194 7.12 -3.97 3.81
CA GLY A 194 5.91 -4.75 3.51
C GLY A 194 4.66 -3.88 3.64
N ILE A 195 4.34 -3.48 4.86
CA ILE A 195 3.25 -2.56 5.19
C ILE A 195 3.82 -1.37 5.94
N GLU A 196 3.45 -0.16 5.53
CA GLU A 196 3.96 1.08 6.08
C GLU A 196 2.81 2.02 6.46
N ILE A 197 2.82 2.48 7.72
CA ILE A 197 1.96 3.53 8.24
C ILE A 197 2.85 4.73 8.60
N GLU A 198 2.89 5.71 7.70
CA GLU A 198 3.75 6.89 7.80
C GLU A 198 2.95 8.13 8.24
N ASN A 199 3.41 8.86 9.25
CA ASN A 199 2.86 10.18 9.64
C ASN A 199 1.32 10.18 9.76
N SER A 200 0.76 9.05 10.20
CA SER A 200 -0.68 8.78 10.15
C SER A 200 -1.25 8.57 11.55
N THR A 201 -2.55 8.79 11.69
CA THR A 201 -3.23 8.70 12.99
C THR A 201 -4.38 7.71 12.96
N PHE A 202 -4.53 6.91 14.01
CA PHE A 202 -5.66 6.00 14.19
C PHE A 202 -5.73 4.94 13.07
N ALA A 203 -4.89 3.91 13.20
CA ALA A 203 -4.77 2.83 12.23
C ALA A 203 -4.88 1.45 12.89
N ASP A 204 -5.61 0.54 12.25
CA ASP A 204 -5.63 -0.88 12.57
C ASP A 204 -4.92 -1.65 11.46
N VAL A 205 -3.87 -2.38 11.82
CA VAL A 205 -3.10 -3.24 10.90
C VAL A 205 -3.16 -4.67 11.45
N TYR A 206 -4.01 -5.52 10.88
CA TYR A 206 -4.26 -6.85 11.45
C TYR A 206 -4.61 -7.96 10.47
N ASP A 207 -4.47 -9.21 10.89
CA ASP A 207 -4.69 -10.40 10.05
C ASP A 207 -3.88 -10.38 8.73
N ASN A 208 -2.76 -9.66 8.70
CA ASN A 208 -1.91 -9.57 7.50
C ASN A 208 -0.76 -10.57 7.54
N VAL A 209 -0.22 -10.86 6.36
CA VAL A 209 1.02 -11.60 6.16
C VAL A 209 2.08 -10.65 5.60
N ALA A 210 3.10 -10.36 6.39
CA ALA A 210 4.27 -9.59 5.97
C ALA A 210 5.50 -10.51 5.96
N THR A 211 5.92 -10.95 4.77
CA THR A 211 6.99 -11.94 4.62
C THR A 211 7.96 -11.64 3.49
N ASN A 212 9.22 -12.05 3.63
CA ASN A 212 10.24 -11.86 2.59
C ASN A 212 10.43 -10.39 2.14
N ASN A 213 10.06 -9.42 2.97
CA ASN A 213 10.39 -8.02 2.73
C ASN A 213 11.80 -7.71 3.29
N THR A 214 12.28 -6.47 3.18
CA THR A 214 13.44 -6.01 3.99
C THR A 214 13.01 -5.75 5.43
N GLY A 215 11.88 -5.05 5.59
CA GLY A 215 11.16 -4.84 6.84
C GLY A 215 9.71 -5.28 6.68
N GLY A 216 9.16 -5.99 7.67
CA GLY A 216 7.79 -6.52 7.61
C GLY A 216 6.73 -5.42 7.70
N ILE A 217 6.59 -4.81 8.88
CA ILE A 217 5.66 -3.72 9.14
C ILE A 217 6.43 -2.52 9.72
N LEU A 218 6.15 -1.33 9.22
CA LEU A 218 6.76 -0.08 9.67
C LEU A 218 5.67 0.89 10.12
N VAL A 219 5.83 1.42 11.32
CA VAL A 219 4.98 2.47 11.89
C VAL A 219 5.88 3.60 12.33
N PHE A 220 5.87 4.70 11.59
CA PHE A 220 6.87 5.74 11.80
C PHE A 220 6.43 7.14 11.40
N ASP A 221 7.06 8.12 12.04
CA ASP A 221 6.98 9.52 11.62
C ASP A 221 8.32 10.00 11.09
N LEU A 222 8.27 10.76 10.00
CA LEU A 222 9.39 11.48 9.40
C LEU A 222 9.19 13.01 9.50
N PRO A 223 10.29 13.77 9.62
CA PRO A 223 10.23 15.23 9.66
C PRO A 223 9.94 15.84 8.28
N ASN A 224 9.54 17.11 8.26
CA ASN A 224 9.31 17.93 7.05
C ASN A 224 8.15 17.46 6.15
N LEU A 225 7.18 16.74 6.72
CA LEU A 225 5.94 16.36 6.03
C LEU A 225 4.77 17.25 6.47
N GLU A 226 3.72 17.31 5.64
CA GLU A 226 2.57 18.19 5.88
C GLU A 226 1.75 17.74 7.09
N VAL A 227 1.58 16.42 7.24
CA VAL A 227 0.99 15.82 8.42
C VAL A 227 2.12 15.28 9.31
N GLN A 228 2.06 15.57 10.60
CA GLN A 228 3.01 15.11 11.61
C GLN A 228 2.26 14.68 12.87
N GLY A 229 2.93 13.97 13.77
CA GLY A 229 2.35 13.52 15.03
C GLY A 229 1.45 12.31 14.83
N GLY A 230 1.93 11.37 14.04
CA GLY A 230 1.34 10.05 13.90
C GLY A 230 1.23 9.37 15.25
N LYS A 231 0.09 8.70 15.45
CA LYS A 231 -0.24 8.06 16.73
C LYS A 231 -1.45 7.16 16.65
N GLY A 232 -1.60 6.31 17.66
CA GLY A 232 -2.81 5.52 17.85
C GLY A 232 -2.93 4.37 16.86
N THR A 233 -1.80 3.76 16.50
CA THR A 233 -1.77 2.59 15.60
C THR A 233 -1.79 1.31 16.42
N ARG A 234 -2.67 0.39 16.06
CA ARG A 234 -2.74 -0.98 16.59
C ARG A 234 -2.23 -1.94 15.53
N VAL A 235 -1.23 -2.74 15.88
CA VAL A 235 -0.65 -3.79 15.02
C VAL A 235 -0.90 -5.13 15.69
N PHE A 236 -1.82 -5.95 15.17
CA PHE A 236 -2.24 -7.16 15.87
C PHE A 236 -2.63 -8.33 14.98
N ASP A 237 -2.56 -9.56 15.50
CA ASP A 237 -2.92 -10.78 14.76
C ASP A 237 -2.21 -10.94 13.39
N ASN A 238 -1.04 -10.31 13.19
CA ASN A 238 -0.27 -10.45 11.95
C ASN A 238 0.72 -11.62 12.02
N LEU A 239 1.00 -12.21 10.86
CA LEU A 239 2.14 -13.11 10.65
C LEU A 239 3.29 -12.32 10.02
N ILE A 240 4.37 -12.13 10.77
CA ILE A 240 5.50 -11.25 10.39
C ILE A 240 6.79 -12.08 10.40
N TYR A 241 7.17 -12.63 9.25
CA TYR A 241 8.24 -13.63 9.22
C TYR A 241 9.18 -13.55 8.03
N GLU A 242 10.39 -14.07 8.19
CA GLU A 242 11.40 -14.18 7.13
C GLU A 242 11.62 -12.87 6.34
N ASN A 243 11.45 -11.70 6.95
CA ASN A 243 11.64 -10.41 6.27
C ASN A 243 13.13 -10.10 6.11
N ASN A 244 13.82 -10.92 5.31
CA ASN A 244 15.27 -10.98 5.17
C ASN A 244 15.78 -10.58 3.78
N THR A 245 14.90 -10.07 2.92
CA THR A 245 15.31 -9.58 1.59
C THR A 245 16.27 -8.41 1.76
N GLU A 246 17.34 -8.39 0.97
CA GLU A 246 18.29 -7.27 0.98
C GLU A 246 17.58 -5.96 0.61
N ASN A 247 17.96 -4.87 1.26
CA ASN A 247 17.35 -3.57 0.99
C ASN A 247 17.73 -3.11 -0.43
N PHE A 248 16.72 -2.92 -1.27
CA PHE A 248 16.86 -2.51 -2.67
C PHE A 248 16.26 -1.12 -2.94
N ALA A 249 16.02 -0.33 -1.90
CA ALA A 249 15.50 1.01 -2.06
C ALA A 249 16.44 1.89 -2.91
N PRO A 250 15.89 2.81 -3.72
CA PRO A 250 16.70 3.75 -4.48
C PRO A 250 17.62 4.57 -3.56
N GLU A 251 18.81 4.93 -4.05
CA GLU A 251 19.77 5.73 -3.29
C GLU A 251 19.14 7.05 -2.81
N GLY A 252 19.21 7.30 -1.50
CA GLY A 252 18.65 8.51 -0.87
C GLY A 252 17.23 8.35 -0.32
N ALA A 253 16.52 7.26 -0.63
CA ALA A 253 15.26 6.93 0.02
C ALA A 253 15.47 6.65 1.52
N ILE A 254 14.59 7.18 2.38
CA ILE A 254 14.74 7.03 3.84
C ILE A 254 14.56 5.58 4.28
N VAL A 255 13.63 4.85 3.64
CA VAL A 255 13.42 3.41 3.86
C VAL A 255 14.68 2.58 3.55
N GLY A 256 15.62 3.10 2.76
CA GLY A 256 16.94 2.51 2.52
C GLY A 256 17.79 2.34 3.79
N ASN A 257 17.39 2.97 4.90
CA ASN A 257 18.03 2.80 6.21
C ASN A 257 17.45 1.65 7.04
N VAL A 258 16.38 1.00 6.58
CA VAL A 258 15.77 -0.15 7.26
C VAL A 258 16.67 -1.36 7.08
N PRO A 259 17.23 -1.92 8.16
CA PRO A 259 18.09 -3.09 8.02
C PRO A 259 17.28 -4.33 7.61
N PRO A 260 17.76 -5.13 6.65
CA PRO A 260 17.18 -6.43 6.34
C PRO A 260 17.02 -7.29 7.59
N GLY A 261 15.92 -8.02 7.69
CA GLY A 261 15.62 -8.88 8.83
C GLY A 261 14.82 -8.18 9.94
N THR A 262 14.15 -7.07 9.64
CA THR A 262 13.35 -6.33 10.65
C THR A 262 11.89 -6.76 10.59
N GLY A 263 11.33 -7.26 11.68
CA GLY A 263 9.92 -7.66 11.75
C GLY A 263 8.99 -6.44 11.79
N LEU A 264 8.87 -5.81 12.97
CA LEU A 264 8.13 -4.57 13.19
C LEU A 264 9.10 -3.45 13.59
N LEU A 265 9.00 -2.31 12.90
CA LEU A 265 9.71 -1.09 13.24
C LEU A 265 8.74 -0.02 13.73
N ILE A 266 8.95 0.49 14.95
CA ILE A 266 8.28 1.67 15.49
C ILE A 266 9.32 2.80 15.59
N LEU A 267 9.18 3.83 14.76
CA LEU A 267 10.13 4.95 14.70
C LEU A 267 9.44 6.28 14.97
N ALA A 268 9.82 6.94 16.07
CA ALA A 268 9.36 8.30 16.40
C ALA A 268 7.83 8.49 16.39
N ASN A 269 7.08 7.47 16.81
CA ASN A 269 5.61 7.49 16.78
C ASN A 269 5.06 7.24 18.19
N ASP A 270 3.86 7.75 18.47
CA ASP A 270 3.27 7.77 19.80
C ASP A 270 2.03 6.87 19.92
N ASN A 271 1.75 6.37 21.12
CA ASN A 271 0.53 5.61 21.40
C ASN A 271 0.39 4.44 20.42
N ILE A 272 1.39 3.53 20.40
CA ILE A 272 1.37 2.33 19.57
C ILE A 272 1.09 1.11 20.42
N GLU A 273 0.26 0.22 19.90
CA GLU A 273 -0.09 -1.02 20.56
C GLU A 273 0.16 -2.21 19.62
N ALA A 274 1.12 -3.07 19.96
CA ALA A 274 1.46 -4.26 19.19
C ALA A 274 1.18 -5.52 20.01
N PHE A 275 0.21 -6.32 19.58
CA PHE A 275 -0.27 -7.47 20.35
C PHE A 275 -0.72 -8.64 19.52
N GLU A 276 -0.63 -9.86 20.05
CA GLU A 276 -1.15 -11.08 19.39
C GLU A 276 -0.55 -11.36 18.00
N ASN A 277 0.57 -10.73 17.65
CA ASN A 277 1.28 -11.03 16.41
C ASN A 277 2.20 -12.26 16.59
N GLU A 278 2.44 -12.99 15.50
CA GLU A 278 3.45 -14.04 15.43
C GLU A 278 4.65 -13.55 14.61
N PHE A 279 5.80 -13.47 15.26
CA PHE A 279 7.07 -13.14 14.63
C PHE A 279 7.93 -14.41 14.49
N SER A 280 8.47 -14.65 13.30
CA SER A 280 9.44 -15.74 13.12
C SER A 280 10.56 -15.42 12.15
N ASP A 281 11.78 -15.85 12.51
CA ASP A 281 12.94 -15.86 11.61
C ASP A 281 13.25 -14.54 10.86
N ASN A 282 12.96 -13.39 11.50
CA ASN A 282 13.46 -12.08 11.07
C ASN A 282 14.90 -11.90 11.58
N ASN A 283 15.88 -11.87 10.68
CA ASN A 283 17.29 -12.05 11.04
C ASN A 283 17.88 -10.89 11.85
N ASN A 284 17.47 -9.64 11.65
CA ASN A 284 17.99 -8.50 12.40
C ASN A 284 17.34 -8.40 13.78
N VAL A 285 16.02 -8.28 13.85
CA VAL A 285 15.25 -8.14 15.10
C VAL A 285 13.76 -8.32 14.83
N ASN A 286 13.02 -8.93 15.77
CA ASN A 286 11.57 -9.09 15.64
C ASN A 286 10.83 -7.77 15.83
N ILE A 287 11.11 -7.01 16.90
CA ILE A 287 10.55 -5.67 17.10
C ILE A 287 11.66 -4.68 17.46
N MET A 288 11.70 -3.56 16.75
CA MET A 288 12.58 -2.44 17.08
C MET A 288 11.79 -1.16 17.32
N VAL A 289 12.03 -0.51 18.45
CA VAL A 289 11.46 0.79 18.80
C VAL A 289 12.59 1.80 18.92
N TYR A 290 12.61 2.88 18.16
CA TYR A 290 13.63 3.92 18.37
C TYR A 290 13.22 5.33 17.97
N SER A 291 14.00 6.29 18.46
CA SER A 291 13.87 7.70 18.15
C SER A 291 14.59 8.04 16.84
N PHE A 292 14.02 8.91 16.02
CA PHE A 292 14.70 9.40 14.82
C PHE A 292 15.99 10.16 15.15
N ALA A 293 16.14 10.70 16.36
CA ALA A 293 17.37 11.33 16.83
C ALA A 293 18.50 10.32 17.12
N LEU A 294 18.22 9.01 17.11
CA LEU A 294 19.20 7.97 17.38
C LEU A 294 20.35 8.02 16.36
N GLY A 295 21.59 7.96 16.87
CA GLY A 295 22.79 8.14 16.04
C GLY A 295 23.15 9.60 15.76
N GLY A 296 22.45 10.56 16.36
CA GLY A 296 22.81 11.98 16.30
C GLY A 296 22.37 12.67 15.00
N ARG A 297 21.26 12.22 14.40
CA ARG A 297 20.67 12.88 13.23
C ARG A 297 20.29 14.32 13.57
N THR A 298 20.63 15.25 12.68
CA THR A 298 20.17 16.63 12.79
C THR A 298 18.68 16.69 12.45
N ILE A 299 17.92 17.37 13.29
CA ILE A 299 16.48 17.62 13.10
C ILE A 299 16.33 19.13 13.01
N ASP A 300 16.01 19.61 11.80
CA ASP A 300 15.80 21.03 11.52
C ASP A 300 14.32 21.44 11.60
N ASP A 301 13.41 20.47 11.62
CA ASP A 301 11.98 20.68 11.75
C ASP A 301 11.61 20.93 13.23
N PRO A 302 11.17 22.15 13.59
CA PRO A 302 10.85 22.49 14.98
C PRO A 302 9.54 21.85 15.49
N GLU A 303 8.66 21.42 14.58
CA GLU A 303 7.37 20.80 14.93
C GLU A 303 7.47 19.27 15.03
N TYR A 304 8.58 18.70 14.57
CA TYR A 304 8.80 17.25 14.57
C TYR A 304 9.17 16.73 15.96
N ASP A 305 8.44 15.71 16.41
CA ASP A 305 8.77 14.95 17.60
C ASP A 305 9.51 13.66 17.21
N PRO A 306 10.81 13.54 17.50
CA PRO A 306 11.56 12.37 17.09
C PRO A 306 11.46 11.22 18.10
N TYR A 307 10.75 11.34 19.21
CA TYR A 307 10.79 10.38 20.31
C TYR A 307 9.55 9.50 20.33
N PRO A 308 9.67 8.16 20.42
CA PRO A 308 8.51 7.30 20.61
C PRO A 308 8.03 7.33 22.07
N GLU A 309 6.75 7.57 22.29
CA GLU A 309 6.13 7.64 23.61
C GLU A 309 4.87 6.75 23.70
N GLN A 310 4.61 6.15 24.88
CA GLN A 310 3.43 5.31 25.14
C GLN A 310 3.29 4.10 24.19
N ILE A 311 4.35 3.30 24.08
CA ILE A 311 4.40 2.08 23.29
C ILE A 311 4.01 0.89 24.16
N TYR A 312 3.04 0.08 23.73
CA TYR A 312 2.57 -1.10 24.45
C TYR A 312 2.76 -2.35 23.60
N ILE A 313 3.66 -3.24 24.03
CA ILE A 313 3.96 -4.49 23.32
C ILE A 313 3.70 -5.67 24.25
N HIS A 314 2.71 -6.50 23.95
CA HIS A 314 2.32 -7.61 24.82
C HIS A 314 1.63 -8.73 24.04
N ASP A 315 1.58 -9.93 24.61
CA ASP A 315 0.88 -11.10 24.03
C ASP A 315 1.32 -11.47 22.60
N ASN A 316 2.52 -11.09 22.17
CA ASN A 316 3.12 -11.52 20.91
C ASN A 316 3.87 -12.84 21.08
N THR A 317 3.92 -13.65 20.03
CA THR A 317 4.70 -14.89 19.96
C THR A 317 5.97 -14.66 19.13
N PHE A 318 7.12 -15.11 19.65
CA PHE A 318 8.41 -14.98 18.98
C PHE A 318 9.04 -16.36 18.77
N ILE A 319 9.40 -16.67 17.52
CA ILE A 319 9.97 -17.96 17.12
C ILE A 319 11.23 -17.70 16.28
N GLY A 320 12.40 -17.75 16.92
CA GLY A 320 13.66 -17.53 16.22
C GLY A 320 13.88 -16.06 15.82
N GLY A 321 14.75 -15.84 14.83
CA GLY A 321 15.22 -14.51 14.42
C GLY A 321 16.41 -13.97 15.22
N GLY A 322 16.81 -12.74 14.93
CA GLY A 322 17.89 -12.01 15.61
C GLY A 322 19.32 -12.51 15.35
N THR A 323 19.51 -13.38 14.36
CA THR A 323 20.78 -14.05 14.05
C THR A 323 21.80 -13.20 13.28
N VAL A 324 21.34 -12.11 12.63
CA VAL A 324 22.18 -11.16 11.88
C VAL A 324 21.82 -9.73 12.29
N PRO A 325 22.23 -9.27 13.49
CA PRO A 325 21.93 -7.93 13.96
C PRO A 325 22.57 -6.87 13.04
N ALA A 326 21.75 -6.00 12.45
CA ALA A 326 22.14 -5.14 11.32
C ALA A 326 21.93 -3.64 11.57
N HIS A 327 21.01 -3.22 12.46
CA HIS A 327 20.95 -1.80 12.85
C HIS A 327 22.29 -1.36 13.46
N ALA A 328 22.83 -0.20 13.08
CA ALA A 328 24.21 0.19 13.39
C ALA A 328 24.62 0.02 14.88
N LEU A 329 23.76 0.46 15.81
CA LEU A 329 24.04 0.31 17.25
C LEU A 329 23.87 -1.13 17.75
N LEU A 330 22.95 -1.89 17.16
CA LEU A 330 22.68 -3.27 17.52
C LEU A 330 23.77 -4.20 16.98
N ALA A 331 24.23 -3.96 15.76
CA ALA A 331 25.39 -4.60 15.14
C ALA A 331 26.69 -4.33 15.94
N LYS A 332 26.86 -3.10 16.43
CA LYS A 332 27.97 -2.75 17.34
C LYS A 332 27.91 -3.57 18.63
N TRP A 333 26.74 -3.61 19.29
CA TRP A 333 26.54 -4.42 20.49
C TRP A 333 26.85 -5.90 20.23
N HIS A 334 26.31 -6.47 19.16
CA HIS A 334 26.56 -7.84 18.74
C HIS A 334 28.06 -8.13 18.53
N ALA A 335 28.78 -7.21 17.88
CA ALA A 335 30.22 -7.36 17.66
C ALA A 335 31.04 -7.34 18.96
N GLU A 336 30.56 -6.66 20.00
CA GLU A 336 31.22 -6.59 21.31
C GLU A 336 30.90 -7.81 22.20
N THR A 337 29.68 -8.35 22.13
CA THR A 337 29.18 -9.40 23.04
C THR A 337 29.17 -10.80 22.44
N GLY A 338 28.99 -10.90 21.12
CA GLY A 338 28.70 -12.16 20.42
C GLY A 338 27.27 -12.67 20.60
N GLU A 339 26.39 -11.89 21.23
CA GLU A 339 25.00 -12.26 21.50
C GLU A 339 24.08 -11.89 20.33
N ASN A 340 23.07 -12.72 20.05
CA ASN A 340 22.04 -12.44 19.03
C ASN A 340 21.04 -11.39 19.52
N SER A 341 20.33 -10.72 18.60
CA SER A 341 19.28 -9.78 18.98
C SER A 341 18.18 -10.48 19.79
N PRO A 342 17.65 -9.83 20.84
CA PRO A 342 16.47 -10.30 21.52
C PRO A 342 15.20 -10.06 20.68
N ASP A 343 14.06 -10.50 21.22
CA ASP A 343 12.74 -10.30 20.63
C ASP A 343 12.41 -8.81 20.43
N ILE A 344 12.69 -8.00 21.46
CA ILE A 344 12.38 -6.57 21.45
C ILE A 344 13.65 -5.75 21.74
N VAL A 345 13.95 -4.79 20.86
CA VAL A 345 15.02 -3.82 21.03
C VAL A 345 14.46 -2.42 21.12
N TRP A 346 14.83 -1.68 22.17
CA TRP A 346 14.56 -0.26 22.31
C TRP A 346 15.84 0.57 22.13
N GLY A 347 15.77 1.63 21.33
CA GLY A 347 16.88 2.56 21.10
C GLY A 347 17.30 3.33 22.35
N GLY A 348 16.38 3.55 23.31
CA GLY A 348 16.69 4.09 24.64
C GLY A 348 16.77 5.62 24.74
N LEU A 349 16.55 6.36 23.64
CA LEU A 349 16.45 7.82 23.71
C LEU A 349 15.04 8.25 24.13
N VAL A 350 14.99 9.19 25.06
CA VAL A 350 13.76 9.77 25.61
C VAL A 350 13.76 11.28 25.42
N LYS A 351 12.57 11.86 25.34
CA LYS A 351 12.38 13.30 25.16
C LYS A 351 12.96 14.11 26.31
N PRO A 352 13.85 15.09 26.04
CA PRO A 352 14.43 15.92 27.10
C PRO A 352 13.36 16.68 27.89
N GLY A 353 13.33 16.46 29.21
CA GLY A 353 12.34 17.08 30.10
C GLY A 353 10.93 16.48 30.02
N GLY A 354 10.73 15.46 29.18
CA GLY A 354 9.51 14.65 29.13
C GLY A 354 9.40 13.70 30.32
N SER A 355 8.22 13.10 30.47
CA SER A 355 8.03 12.00 31.42
C SER A 355 8.80 10.78 30.94
N THR A 356 9.37 10.01 31.86
CA THR A 356 9.94 8.69 31.56
C THR A 356 9.04 7.55 32.04
N GLU A 357 7.89 7.87 32.64
CA GLU A 357 6.93 6.88 33.12
C GLU A 357 6.16 6.26 31.95
N ASN A 358 6.06 4.93 31.92
CA ASN A 358 5.26 4.16 30.97
C ASN A 358 5.50 4.52 29.48
N LEU A 359 6.74 4.88 29.11
CA LEU A 359 7.10 5.17 27.72
C LEU A 359 7.04 3.92 26.83
N LEU A 360 7.50 2.80 27.36
CA LEU A 360 7.47 1.50 26.72
C LEU A 360 7.05 0.47 27.77
N CYS A 361 5.88 -0.11 27.59
CA CYS A 361 5.30 -1.12 28.46
C CYS A 361 5.29 -2.47 27.75
N LEU A 362 5.65 -3.50 28.52
CA LEU A 362 5.84 -4.87 28.05
C LEU A 362 4.85 -5.87 28.69
N GLY A 363 3.85 -5.35 29.41
CA GLY A 363 2.88 -6.10 30.23
C GLY A 363 3.33 -6.21 31.69
N ASP A 364 2.42 -6.64 32.58
CA ASP A 364 2.70 -6.76 34.03
C ASP A 364 3.81 -7.77 34.37
N ASN A 365 3.97 -8.82 33.54
CA ASN A 365 4.93 -9.90 33.73
C ASN A 365 5.61 -10.24 32.39
N PRO A 366 6.55 -9.40 31.92
CA PRO A 366 7.19 -9.61 30.62
C PRO A 366 7.99 -10.92 30.61
N THR A 367 7.81 -11.72 29.56
CA THR A 367 8.47 -13.03 29.37
C THR A 367 9.40 -13.06 28.15
N GLN A 368 9.19 -12.12 27.23
CA GLN A 368 10.02 -11.84 26.06
C GLN A 368 11.42 -11.37 26.45
N THR A 369 12.39 -11.65 25.59
CA THR A 369 13.74 -11.10 25.72
C THR A 369 13.76 -9.63 25.28
N PHE A 370 14.61 -8.83 25.93
CA PHE A 370 14.62 -7.39 25.75
C PHE A 370 16.04 -6.81 25.79
N LEU A 371 16.27 -5.77 25.00
CA LEU A 371 17.50 -4.96 25.05
C LEU A 371 17.17 -3.49 24.86
N ASN A 372 17.55 -2.67 25.84
CA ASN A 372 17.63 -1.23 25.72
C ASN A 372 19.07 -0.84 25.37
N LEU A 373 19.26 -0.20 24.21
CA LEU A 373 20.56 0.25 23.69
C LEU A 373 21.09 1.52 24.36
N ASN A 374 20.26 2.21 25.17
CA ASN A 374 20.58 3.44 25.90
C ASN A 374 21.24 4.53 25.03
N GLY A 375 20.89 4.56 23.73
CA GLY A 375 21.41 5.52 22.77
C GLY A 375 22.84 5.26 22.27
N THR A 376 23.59 4.28 22.83
CA THR A 376 25.02 4.10 22.52
C THR A 376 25.36 2.75 21.86
N GLY A 377 24.57 1.71 22.14
CA GLY A 377 24.84 0.33 21.73
C GLY A 377 26.18 -0.23 22.24
N ALA A 378 26.84 0.43 23.21
CA ALA A 378 28.05 -0.11 23.83
C ALA A 378 27.66 -1.13 24.90
N ALA A 379 28.32 -2.28 24.93
CA ALA A 379 27.95 -3.39 25.83
C ALA A 379 27.94 -3.01 27.32
N ALA A 380 28.73 -2.01 27.72
CA ALA A 380 28.77 -1.52 29.10
C ALA A 380 27.58 -0.62 29.49
N ASP A 381 26.87 -0.07 28.50
CA ASP A 381 25.81 0.92 28.70
C ASP A 381 24.42 0.36 28.45
N VAL A 382 24.28 -0.78 27.75
CA VAL A 382 22.97 -1.39 27.45
C VAL A 382 22.33 -2.01 28.70
N SER A 383 21.01 -2.24 28.65
CA SER A 383 20.28 -2.94 29.70
C SER A 383 19.36 -4.01 29.11
N THR A 384 19.32 -5.18 29.74
CA THR A 384 18.33 -6.24 29.46
C THR A 384 17.26 -6.33 30.56
N ASP A 385 17.25 -5.39 31.51
CA ASP A 385 16.29 -5.37 32.61
C ASP A 385 14.90 -4.95 32.11
N THR A 386 13.93 -5.84 32.28
CA THR A 386 12.53 -5.60 31.92
C THR A 386 11.72 -4.97 33.05
N ALA A 387 12.25 -4.90 34.28
CA ALA A 387 11.51 -4.37 35.42
C ALA A 387 10.99 -2.92 35.23
N PRO A 388 11.75 -1.98 34.60
CA PRO A 388 11.23 -0.65 34.29
C PRO A 388 10.10 -0.64 33.25
N HIS A 389 9.95 -1.73 32.50
CA HIS A 389 8.97 -1.89 31.43
C HIS A 389 7.81 -2.82 31.83
N ALA A 390 7.82 -3.36 33.05
CA ALA A 390 6.75 -4.16 33.61
C ALA A 390 5.56 -3.28 34.01
N CYS A 391 4.83 -2.81 33.01
CA CYS A 391 3.70 -1.90 33.11
C CYS A 391 2.65 -2.19 32.04
N THR A 392 1.49 -1.58 32.20
CA THR A 392 0.39 -1.61 31.23
C THR A 392 0.02 -0.20 30.82
N LEU A 393 -0.36 -0.02 29.56
CA LEU A 393 -1.00 1.19 29.07
C LEU A 393 -2.50 0.92 28.83
N PRO A 394 -3.36 1.96 28.79
CA PRO A 394 -4.73 1.82 28.32
C PRO A 394 -4.74 1.22 26.90
N ARG A 395 -5.60 0.24 26.67
CA ARG A 395 -5.84 -0.34 25.34
C ARG A 395 -6.34 0.74 24.39
N LEU A 396 -5.90 0.70 23.14
CA LEU A 396 -6.39 1.60 22.10
C LEU A 396 -7.74 1.11 21.57
N GLU A 397 -8.64 2.06 21.31
CA GLU A 397 -9.97 1.75 20.79
C GLU A 397 -9.91 1.27 19.33
N PRO A 398 -10.78 0.34 18.92
CA PRO A 398 -10.87 -0.08 17.53
C PRO A 398 -11.24 1.04 16.57
N ILE A 399 -10.61 1.00 15.38
CA ILE A 399 -10.99 1.89 14.30
C ILE A 399 -12.34 1.43 13.74
N GLN A 400 -13.27 2.37 13.66
CA GLN A 400 -14.56 2.18 13.03
C GLN A 400 -14.62 3.12 11.83
N LEU A 401 -14.65 2.53 10.63
CA LEU A 401 -14.84 3.31 9.41
C LEU A 401 -16.31 3.72 9.31
N SER A 402 -16.55 4.93 8.79
CA SER A 402 -17.92 5.47 8.67
C SER A 402 -18.81 4.72 7.67
N THR A 403 -18.27 3.73 6.98
CA THR A 403 -18.87 3.02 5.84
C THR A 403 -18.88 1.50 6.02
N ASP A 404 -19.29 0.97 7.17
CA ASP A 404 -19.88 -0.37 7.18
C ASP A 404 -21.11 -0.33 6.26
N LEU A 405 -20.86 -0.58 4.96
CA LEU A 405 -21.87 -0.62 3.92
C LEU A 405 -22.80 -1.79 4.25
N PRO A 406 -24.12 -1.62 4.15
CA PRO A 406 -25.04 -2.72 4.41
C PRO A 406 -24.78 -3.85 3.40
N GLY A 407 -24.16 -4.94 3.85
CA GLY A 407 -23.85 -6.09 2.98
C GLY A 407 -22.88 -7.14 3.53
N ASP A 408 -22.07 -6.83 4.54
CA ASP A 408 -21.09 -7.78 5.12
C ASP A 408 -21.66 -8.53 6.35
N ASP A 409 -22.78 -9.24 6.15
CA ASP A 409 -23.30 -10.29 7.06
C ASP A 409 -23.07 -11.70 6.46
#